data_AF-A0A1B0D2X6-F1
#
_entry.id   AF-A0A1B0D2X6-F1
#
_cell.length_a   1.000
_cell.length_b   1.000
_cell.length_c   1.000
_cell.angle_alpha   90.00
_cell.angle_beta   90.00
_cell.angle_gamma   90.00
#
_symmetry.space_group_name_H-M   'P 1'
#
loop_
_entity.id
_entity.type
_entity.pdbx_description
1 polymer ?
#
loop_
_entity_poly.entity_id
_entity_poly.type
_entity_poly.pdbx_seq_one_letter_code
_entity_poly.pdbx_strand_id
1 'polypeptide(L)'
;MRRRAGIGAIQKQKLEAEKYKDKGFEIQETQFEEMSRQMEVFRTNLEEFAMKHRSEIKKNAQFRRQFQEMCATIGVDPLVSGKGFWSILGMGDFYYELAIQVIEVCLAANDDTGGLIELDDLKKRLNASRGANKQSITKDDILTATKKLKIFGNGFKVLPVGPSKYMIQSVPGELSLDTTAVLNIAAAEKEGCITRILFSFKRRQRQL
;
A
#
# COMPACT_ATOMS: atom_id res chain seq x y z
N MET A 1 -4.28 62.17 21.39
CA MET A 1 -4.52 61.45 22.66
C MET A 1 -5.44 60.25 22.39
N ARG A 2 -4.96 59.02 22.60
CA ARG A 2 -5.78 57.80 22.44
C ARG A 2 -6.43 57.49 23.80
N ARG A 3 -7.75 57.66 23.91
CA ARG A 3 -8.50 57.37 25.15
C ARG A 3 -8.35 55.87 25.48
N ARG A 4 -7.89 55.55 26.69
CA ARG A 4 -7.82 54.17 27.20
C ARG A 4 -9.24 53.62 27.32
N ALA A 5 -9.46 52.39 26.85
CA ALA A 5 -10.74 51.71 26.97
C ALA A 5 -11.12 51.55 28.45
N GLY A 6 -12.39 51.82 28.79
CA GLY A 6 -12.90 51.65 30.16
C GLY A 6 -12.98 50.17 30.57
N ILE A 7 -12.88 49.89 31.87
CA ILE A 7 -12.87 48.53 32.45
C ILE A 7 -14.09 47.70 31.99
N GLY A 8 -15.27 48.33 31.87
CA GLY A 8 -16.47 47.66 31.35
C GLY A 8 -16.40 47.28 29.86
N ALA A 9 -15.68 48.05 29.03
CA ALA A 9 -15.44 47.70 27.64
C ALA A 9 -14.48 46.50 27.52
N ILE A 10 -13.49 46.41 28.41
CA ILE A 10 -12.54 45.28 28.47
C ILE A 10 -13.25 44.00 28.93
N GLN A 11 -14.13 44.08 29.94
CA GLN A 11 -14.93 42.93 30.37
C GLN A 11 -15.90 42.47 29.28
N LYS A 12 -16.60 43.41 28.62
CA LYS A 12 -17.50 43.07 27.51
C LYS A 12 -16.76 42.39 26.36
N GLN A 13 -15.57 42.89 26.01
CA GLN A 13 -14.74 42.30 24.95
C GLN A 13 -14.23 40.90 25.31
N LYS A 14 -13.88 40.64 26.58
CA LYS A 14 -13.53 39.28 27.05
C LYS A 14 -14.72 38.32 26.98
N LEU A 15 -15.89 38.77 27.41
CA LEU A 15 -17.11 37.96 27.44
C LEU A 15 -17.62 37.65 26.02
N GLU A 16 -17.47 38.59 25.09
CA GLU A 16 -17.71 38.35 23.66
C GLU A 16 -16.70 37.34 23.09
N ALA A 17 -15.41 37.46 23.39
CA ALA A 17 -14.39 36.51 22.93
C ALA A 17 -14.62 35.07 23.45
N GLU A 18 -15.05 34.91 24.70
CA GLU A 18 -15.43 33.61 25.26
C GLU A 18 -16.65 33.03 24.52
N LYS A 19 -17.70 33.81 24.30
CA LYS A 19 -18.87 33.37 23.53
C LYS A 19 -18.54 32.96 22.09
N TYR A 20 -17.65 33.69 21.41
CA TYR A 20 -17.18 33.31 20.07
C TYR A 20 -16.38 32.00 20.10
N LYS A 21 -15.59 31.76 21.15
CA LYS A 21 -14.85 30.52 21.33
C LYS A 21 -15.78 29.33 21.57
N ASP A 22 -16.77 29.49 22.44
CA ASP A 22 -17.76 28.45 22.74
C ASP A 22 -18.60 28.11 21.50
N LYS A 23 -19.05 29.14 20.76
CA LYS A 23 -19.75 28.91 19.50
C LYS A 23 -18.85 28.25 18.45
N GLY A 24 -17.55 28.57 18.45
CA GLY A 24 -16.55 27.91 17.62
C GLY A 24 -16.42 26.41 17.94
N PHE A 25 -16.43 26.03 19.21
CA PHE A 25 -16.42 24.62 19.63
C PHE A 25 -17.71 23.89 19.24
N GLU A 26 -18.87 24.50 19.46
CA GLU A 26 -20.16 23.91 19.08
C GLU A 26 -20.27 23.67 17.57
N ILE A 27 -19.76 24.60 16.75
CA ILE A 27 -19.69 24.43 15.30
C ILE A 27 -18.71 23.29 14.92
N GLN A 28 -17.58 23.16 15.62
CA GLN A 28 -16.64 22.06 15.36
C GLN A 28 -17.24 20.69 15.73
N GLU A 29 -17.93 20.61 16.86
CA GLU A 29 -18.57 19.39 17.33
C GLU A 29 -19.69 18.95 16.37
N THR A 30 -20.57 19.86 15.97
CA THR A 30 -21.61 19.58 14.98
C THR A 30 -21.04 19.14 13.62
N GLN A 31 -19.96 19.76 13.15
CA GLN A 31 -19.26 19.33 11.93
C GLN A 31 -18.64 17.93 12.07
N PHE A 32 -18.11 17.59 13.25
CA PHE A 32 -17.55 16.27 13.51
C PHE A 32 -18.62 15.17 13.57
N GLU A 33 -19.77 15.46 14.19
CA GLU A 33 -20.93 14.57 14.19
C GLU A 33 -21.48 14.33 12.79
N GLU A 34 -21.59 15.39 11.98
CA GLU A 34 -22.05 15.29 10.60
C GLU A 34 -21.08 14.45 9.75
N MET A 35 -19.77 14.69 9.89
CA MET A 35 -18.74 13.90 9.22
C MET A 35 -18.80 12.42 9.61
N SER A 36 -18.98 12.12 10.90
CA SER A 36 -19.09 10.75 11.40
C SER A 36 -20.32 10.05 10.80
N ARG A 37 -21.46 10.74 10.73
CA ARG A 37 -22.68 10.22 10.10
C ARG A 37 -22.50 9.97 8.60
N GLN A 38 -21.85 10.88 7.89
CA GLN A 38 -21.57 10.71 6.46
C GLN A 38 -20.64 9.53 6.20
N MET A 39 -19.63 9.31 7.06
CA MET A 39 -18.74 8.14 6.97
C MET A 39 -19.49 6.82 7.18
N GLU A 40 -20.47 6.79 8.08
CA GLU A 40 -21.30 5.60 8.30
C GLU A 40 -22.18 5.29 7.08
N VAL A 41 -22.90 6.29 6.54
CA VAL A 41 -23.68 6.14 5.31
C VAL A 41 -22.81 5.65 4.16
N PHE A 42 -21.63 6.25 4.00
CA PHE A 42 -20.70 5.88 2.95
C PHE A 42 -20.21 4.43 3.11
N ARG A 43 -19.89 4.01 4.33
CA ARG A 43 -19.46 2.64 4.63
C ARG A 43 -20.52 1.62 4.23
N THR A 44 -21.78 1.86 4.57
CA THR A 44 -22.91 0.98 4.21
C THR A 44 -23.10 0.90 2.70
N ASN A 45 -23.02 2.03 1.99
CA ASN A 45 -23.12 2.06 0.53
C ASN A 45 -21.95 1.31 -0.14
N LEU A 46 -20.72 1.45 0.40
CA LEU A 46 -19.56 0.75 -0.14
C LEU A 46 -19.65 -0.76 0.11
N GLU A 47 -20.28 -1.18 1.21
CA GLU A 47 -20.60 -2.59 1.48
C GLU A 47 -21.53 -3.16 0.43
N GLU A 48 -22.65 -2.49 0.19
CA GLU A 48 -23.67 -2.92 -0.74
C GLU A 48 -23.07 -3.01 -2.15
N PHE A 49 -22.26 -2.01 -2.52
CA PHE A 49 -21.48 -2.02 -3.75
C PHE A 49 -20.54 -3.22 -3.83
N ALA A 50 -19.74 -3.47 -2.79
CA ALA A 50 -18.79 -4.57 -2.76
C ALA A 50 -19.47 -5.94 -2.80
N MET A 51 -20.62 -6.10 -2.14
CA MET A 51 -21.43 -7.33 -2.19
C MET A 51 -21.98 -7.56 -3.60
N LYS A 52 -22.60 -6.53 -4.18
CA LYS A 52 -23.22 -6.61 -5.51
C LYS A 52 -22.21 -6.90 -6.61
N HIS A 53 -21.01 -6.32 -6.51
CA HIS A 53 -19.97 -6.41 -7.52
C HIS A 53 -18.82 -7.35 -7.14
N ARG A 54 -18.98 -8.22 -6.12
CA ARG A 54 -17.90 -9.08 -5.59
C ARG A 54 -17.20 -9.90 -6.68
N SER A 55 -17.96 -10.51 -7.58
CA SER A 55 -17.41 -11.36 -8.64
C SER A 55 -16.61 -10.55 -9.67
N GLU A 56 -17.07 -9.35 -10.01
CA GLU A 56 -16.40 -8.44 -10.93
C GLU A 56 -15.10 -7.91 -10.33
N ILE A 57 -15.10 -7.54 -9.04
CA ILE A 57 -13.89 -7.10 -8.33
C ILE A 57 -12.84 -8.23 -8.32
N LYS A 58 -13.27 -9.49 -8.15
CA LYS A 58 -12.33 -10.62 -8.18
C LYS A 58 -11.82 -10.94 -9.59
N LYS A 59 -12.67 -10.88 -10.62
CA LYS A 59 -12.30 -11.31 -12.00
C LYS A 59 -11.61 -10.23 -12.83
N ASN A 60 -12.03 -8.97 -12.70
CA ASN A 60 -11.54 -7.86 -13.51
C ASN A 60 -10.48 -7.05 -12.77
N ALA A 61 -9.24 -7.12 -13.24
CA ALA A 61 -8.11 -6.40 -12.69
C ALA A 61 -8.27 -4.87 -12.65
N GLN A 62 -8.81 -4.27 -13.71
CA GLN A 62 -8.98 -2.83 -13.79
C GLN A 62 -10.00 -2.34 -12.77
N PHE A 63 -11.13 -3.04 -12.68
CA PHE A 63 -12.20 -2.71 -11.74
C PHE A 63 -11.76 -2.92 -10.29
N ARG A 64 -11.00 -3.99 -10.01
CA ARG A 64 -10.38 -4.21 -8.70
C ARG A 64 -9.49 -3.05 -8.27
N ARG A 65 -8.67 -2.52 -9.19
CA ARG A 65 -7.79 -1.38 -8.91
C ARG A 65 -8.59 -0.13 -8.55
N GLN A 66 -9.61 0.19 -9.35
CA GLN A 66 -10.49 1.34 -9.10
C GLN A 66 -11.20 1.22 -7.74
N PHE A 67 -11.69 0.03 -7.41
CA PHE A 67 -12.29 -0.24 -6.11
C PHE A 67 -11.31 -0.01 -4.96
N GLN A 68 -10.04 -0.42 -5.10
CA GLN A 68 -9.01 -0.18 -4.09
C GLN A 68 -8.62 1.29 -3.97
N GLU A 69 -8.49 2.01 -5.08
CA GLU A 69 -8.22 3.46 -5.10
C GLU A 69 -9.33 4.22 -4.36
N MET A 70 -10.60 3.83 -4.58
CA MET A 70 -11.74 4.38 -3.85
C MET A 70 -11.64 4.12 -2.35
N CYS A 71 -11.32 2.88 -1.92
CA CYS A 71 -11.15 2.56 -0.51
C CYS A 71 -9.99 3.35 0.12
N ALA A 72 -8.86 3.46 -0.58
CA ALA A 72 -7.67 4.15 -0.11
C ALA A 72 -7.87 5.66 0.05
N THR A 73 -8.65 6.29 -0.84
CA THR A 73 -9.00 7.73 -0.76
C THR A 73 -9.66 8.09 0.57
N ILE A 74 -10.33 7.14 1.19
CA ILE A 74 -11.12 7.32 2.42
C ILE A 74 -10.38 6.75 3.64
N GLY A 75 -9.17 6.24 3.45
CA GLY A 75 -8.36 5.64 4.51
C GLY A 75 -8.84 4.25 4.92
N VAL A 76 -9.60 3.56 4.05
CA VAL A 76 -10.10 2.22 4.29
C VAL A 76 -9.25 1.20 3.52
N ASP A 77 -8.73 0.19 4.21
CA ASP A 77 -8.02 -0.93 3.56
C ASP A 77 -8.96 -2.15 3.49
N PRO A 78 -9.47 -2.51 2.29
CA PRO A 78 -10.40 -3.63 2.12
C PRO A 78 -9.74 -5.00 2.36
N LEU A 79 -8.42 -5.04 2.57
CA LEU A 79 -7.61 -6.25 2.75
C LEU A 79 -7.11 -6.43 4.19
N VAL A 80 -7.51 -5.58 5.13
CA VAL A 80 -7.16 -5.78 6.54
C VAL A 80 -8.07 -6.86 7.13
N SER A 81 -7.48 -8.02 7.44
CA SER A 81 -8.14 -9.23 7.99
C SER A 81 -8.65 -9.12 9.42
N GLY A 82 -8.79 -7.92 9.99
CA GLY A 82 -9.30 -7.78 11.35
C GLY A 82 -10.75 -8.28 11.48
N LYS A 83 -11.30 -8.25 12.70
CA LYS A 83 -12.77 -8.24 12.96
C LYS A 83 -13.40 -6.94 12.40
N GLY A 84 -13.06 -6.61 11.17
CA GLY A 84 -13.50 -5.47 10.42
C GLY A 84 -14.49 -5.93 9.36
N PHE A 85 -15.30 -4.98 8.95
CA PHE A 85 -16.35 -5.13 7.96
C PHE A 85 -15.95 -5.82 6.64
N TRP A 86 -14.73 -5.58 6.16
CA TRP A 86 -14.25 -6.10 4.87
C TRP A 86 -13.87 -7.58 4.87
N SER A 87 -13.57 -8.15 6.05
CA SER A 87 -13.23 -9.57 6.15
C SER A 87 -14.45 -10.46 5.93
N ILE A 88 -15.65 -10.00 6.34
CA ILE A 88 -16.94 -10.68 6.10
C ILE A 88 -17.26 -10.76 4.60
N LEU A 89 -16.88 -9.72 3.84
CA LEU A 89 -17.10 -9.64 2.40
C LEU A 89 -16.15 -10.54 1.59
N GLY A 90 -15.15 -11.17 2.23
CA GLY A 90 -14.15 -12.03 1.58
C GLY A 90 -13.43 -11.32 0.42
N MET A 91 -13.19 -10.03 0.61
CA MET A 91 -12.42 -9.18 -0.31
C MET A 91 -10.92 -9.47 -0.20
N GLY A 92 -10.48 -9.94 0.97
CA GLY A 92 -9.13 -10.41 1.22
C GLY A 92 -8.79 -11.76 0.58
N ASP A 93 -9.78 -12.63 0.33
CA ASP A 93 -9.56 -14.03 -0.13
C ASP A 93 -8.67 -14.11 -1.37
N PHE A 94 -8.91 -13.21 -2.34
CA PHE A 94 -8.13 -13.16 -3.57
C PHE A 94 -6.65 -12.88 -3.29
N TYR A 95 -6.38 -11.92 -2.39
CA TYR A 95 -5.03 -11.51 -2.04
C TYR A 95 -4.34 -12.54 -1.15
N TYR A 96 -5.07 -13.23 -0.29
CA TYR A 96 -4.52 -14.35 0.50
C TYR A 96 -4.17 -15.54 -0.40
N GLU A 97 -5.05 -15.93 -1.32
CA GLU A 97 -4.73 -16.99 -2.30
C GLU A 97 -3.53 -16.60 -3.16
N LEU A 98 -3.49 -15.36 -3.64
CA LEU A 98 -2.35 -14.85 -4.41
C LEU A 98 -1.06 -14.83 -3.60
N ALA A 99 -1.12 -14.46 -2.31
CA ALA A 99 0.03 -14.42 -1.43
C ALA A 99 0.62 -15.82 -1.20
N ILE A 100 -0.23 -16.83 -1.04
CA ILE A 100 0.21 -18.24 -0.93
C ILE A 100 0.90 -18.68 -2.21
N GLN A 101 0.35 -18.36 -3.38
CA GLN A 101 0.97 -18.71 -4.66
C GLN A 101 2.30 -17.97 -4.89
N VAL A 102 2.42 -16.72 -4.42
CA VAL A 102 3.71 -16.02 -4.41
C VAL A 102 4.73 -16.80 -3.58
N ILE A 103 4.35 -17.28 -2.38
CA ILE A 103 5.23 -18.10 -1.55
C ILE A 103 5.64 -19.38 -2.27
N GLU A 104 4.67 -20.13 -2.82
CA GLU A 104 4.91 -21.40 -3.53
C GLU A 104 5.89 -21.23 -4.69
N VAL A 105 5.65 -20.24 -5.55
CA VAL A 105 6.51 -19.96 -6.71
C VAL A 105 7.91 -19.52 -6.27
N CYS A 106 8.01 -18.68 -5.23
CA CYS A 106 9.30 -18.23 -4.73
C CYS A 106 10.11 -19.36 -4.09
N LEU A 107 9.44 -20.29 -3.38
CA LEU A 107 10.10 -21.47 -2.81
C LEU A 107 10.55 -22.44 -3.91
N ALA A 108 9.71 -22.68 -4.91
CA ALA A 108 10.05 -23.56 -6.04
C ALA A 108 11.20 -23.00 -6.90
N ALA A 109 11.32 -21.68 -7.00
CA ALA A 109 12.40 -21.02 -7.73
C ALA A 109 13.65 -20.74 -6.87
N ASN A 110 13.66 -21.13 -5.60
CA ASN A 110 14.71 -20.71 -4.66
C ASN A 110 16.10 -21.23 -5.06
N ASP A 111 16.18 -22.47 -5.54
CA ASP A 111 17.45 -23.09 -5.94
C ASP A 111 18.09 -22.38 -7.15
N ASP A 112 17.26 -21.81 -8.03
CA ASP A 112 17.71 -21.07 -9.22
C ASP A 112 17.99 -19.58 -8.93
N THR A 113 17.18 -18.98 -8.06
CA THR A 113 17.16 -17.51 -7.85
C THR A 113 17.89 -17.05 -6.58
N GLY A 114 18.25 -17.98 -5.69
CA GLY A 114 18.83 -17.66 -4.38
C GLY A 114 17.90 -16.82 -3.49
N GLY A 115 16.59 -16.84 -3.77
CA GLY A 115 15.58 -16.11 -3.01
C GLY A 115 15.35 -14.67 -3.44
N LEU A 116 15.80 -14.27 -4.63
CA LEU A 116 15.53 -12.96 -5.24
C LEU A 116 14.96 -13.13 -6.65
N ILE A 117 13.68 -12.78 -6.84
CA ILE A 117 13.00 -12.92 -8.13
C ILE A 117 12.49 -11.56 -8.63
N GLU A 118 12.74 -11.23 -9.91
CA GLU A 118 12.17 -10.04 -10.54
C GLU A 118 10.65 -10.16 -10.66
N LEU A 119 9.92 -9.07 -10.44
CA LEU A 119 8.45 -9.06 -10.45
C LEU A 119 7.85 -9.56 -11.77
N ASP A 120 8.50 -9.26 -12.91
CA ASP A 120 8.07 -9.75 -14.22
C ASP A 120 8.26 -11.26 -14.38
N ASP A 121 9.37 -11.81 -13.87
CA ASP A 121 9.59 -13.27 -13.88
C ASP A 121 8.63 -13.97 -12.93
N LEU A 122 8.43 -13.43 -11.73
CA LEU A 122 7.45 -13.93 -10.77
C LEU A 122 6.04 -13.94 -11.38
N LYS A 123 5.63 -12.87 -12.07
CA LYS A 123 4.33 -12.80 -12.75
C LYS A 123 4.20 -13.88 -13.83
N LYS A 124 5.24 -14.11 -14.64
CA LYS A 124 5.26 -15.18 -15.65
C LYS A 124 5.08 -16.56 -15.02
N ARG A 125 5.84 -16.85 -13.97
CA ARG A 125 5.76 -18.12 -13.22
C ARG A 125 4.41 -18.32 -12.54
N LEU A 126 3.86 -17.28 -11.93
CA LEU A 126 2.50 -17.30 -11.35
C LEU A 126 1.45 -17.61 -12.41
N ASN A 127 1.52 -16.97 -13.58
CA ASN A 127 0.60 -17.24 -14.68
C ASN A 127 0.73 -18.68 -15.20
N ALA A 128 1.95 -19.21 -15.29
CA ALA A 128 2.19 -20.60 -15.67
C ALA A 128 1.62 -21.59 -14.64
N SER A 129 1.80 -21.31 -13.35
CA SER A 129 1.30 -22.15 -12.25
C SER A 129 -0.22 -22.10 -12.06
N ARG A 130 -0.90 -21.06 -12.55
CA ARG A 130 -2.32 -20.80 -12.28
C ARG A 130 -3.32 -21.51 -13.20
N GLY A 131 -2.87 -22.12 -14.30
CA GLY A 131 -3.74 -22.83 -15.25
C GLY A 131 -4.70 -21.92 -16.03
N ALA A 132 -5.40 -22.48 -17.01
CA ALA A 132 -6.13 -21.73 -18.05
C ALA A 132 -7.40 -20.97 -17.58
N ASN A 133 -7.91 -21.24 -16.37
CA ASN A 133 -9.24 -20.79 -15.93
C ASN A 133 -9.21 -19.75 -14.80
N LYS A 134 -8.07 -19.08 -14.57
CA LYS A 134 -7.89 -18.19 -13.41
C LYS A 134 -7.95 -16.71 -13.73
N GLN A 135 -8.34 -15.96 -12.69
CA GLN A 135 -8.52 -14.51 -12.68
C GLN A 135 -7.25 -13.76 -13.07
N SER A 136 -7.42 -12.67 -13.83
CA SER A 136 -6.32 -11.81 -14.25
C SER A 136 -5.60 -11.17 -13.06
N ILE A 137 -4.26 -11.20 -13.09
CA ILE A 137 -3.39 -10.62 -12.07
C ILE A 137 -2.49 -9.55 -12.68
N THR A 138 -2.37 -8.44 -11.99
CA THR A 138 -1.48 -7.31 -12.31
C THR A 138 -0.23 -7.32 -11.44
N LYS A 139 0.74 -6.47 -11.80
CA LYS A 139 1.93 -6.25 -10.96
C LYS A 139 1.53 -5.70 -9.58
N ASP A 140 0.57 -4.78 -9.54
CA ASP A 140 0.08 -4.17 -8.31
C ASP A 140 -0.59 -5.19 -7.39
N ASP A 141 -1.31 -6.17 -7.96
CA ASP A 141 -1.91 -7.24 -7.18
C ASP A 141 -0.83 -8.08 -6.46
N ILE A 142 0.23 -8.45 -7.19
CA ILE A 142 1.36 -9.23 -6.66
C ILE A 142 2.09 -8.44 -5.58
N LEU A 143 2.37 -7.15 -5.83
CA LEU A 143 3.00 -6.27 -4.85
C LEU A 143 2.16 -6.13 -3.59
N THR A 144 0.84 -5.98 -3.74
CA THR A 144 -0.10 -5.86 -2.63
C THR A 144 -0.15 -7.16 -1.82
N ALA A 145 -0.30 -8.31 -2.48
CA ALA A 145 -0.28 -9.63 -1.84
C ALA A 145 1.04 -9.86 -1.08
N THR A 146 2.18 -9.53 -1.71
CA THR A 146 3.50 -9.69 -1.08
C THR A 146 3.68 -8.79 0.13
N LYS A 147 3.21 -7.53 0.08
CA LYS A 147 3.25 -6.62 1.24
C LYS A 147 2.47 -7.17 2.44
N LYS A 148 1.38 -7.92 2.21
CA LYS A 148 0.59 -8.55 3.28
C LYS A 148 1.33 -9.70 3.95
N LEU A 149 2.32 -10.32 3.30
CA LEU A 149 3.16 -11.37 3.89
C LEU A 149 4.07 -10.86 5.02
N LYS A 150 4.22 -9.54 5.19
CA LYS A 150 5.01 -8.94 6.28
C LYS A 150 4.56 -9.39 7.68
N ILE A 151 3.31 -9.83 7.84
CA ILE A 151 2.81 -10.38 9.12
C ILE A 151 3.55 -11.66 9.55
N PHE A 152 4.14 -12.39 8.61
CA PHE A 152 4.95 -13.58 8.87
C PHE A 152 6.42 -13.24 9.18
N GLY A 153 6.75 -11.95 9.32
CA GLY A 153 8.09 -11.46 9.63
C GLY A 153 8.84 -10.95 8.40
N ASN A 154 10.17 -11.08 8.44
CA ASN A 154 11.08 -10.47 7.45
C ASN A 154 11.43 -11.39 6.27
N GLY A 155 10.75 -12.53 6.10
CA GLY A 155 11.05 -13.50 5.04
C GLY A 155 10.64 -13.05 3.64
N PHE A 156 9.58 -12.25 3.52
CA PHE A 156 9.10 -11.73 2.24
C PHE A 156 9.17 -10.21 2.20
N LYS A 157 9.93 -9.66 1.24
CA LYS A 157 10.09 -8.20 1.07
C LYS A 157 10.02 -7.80 -0.40
N VAL A 158 9.42 -6.65 -0.65
CA VAL A 158 9.46 -5.98 -1.96
C VAL A 158 10.65 -5.03 -1.97
N LEU A 159 11.55 -5.21 -2.93
CA LEU A 159 12.76 -4.41 -3.11
C LEU A 159 12.67 -3.60 -4.40
N PRO A 160 12.72 -2.26 -4.35
CA PRO A 160 12.85 -1.45 -5.56
C PRO A 160 14.27 -1.59 -6.13
N VAL A 161 14.39 -1.93 -7.41
CA VAL A 161 15.67 -2.10 -8.12
C VAL A 161 15.79 -1.17 -9.34
N GLY A 162 15.60 0.13 -9.09
CA GLY A 162 15.56 1.18 -10.12
C GLY A 162 14.22 1.92 -10.15
N PRO A 163 13.98 2.77 -11.17
CA PRO A 163 12.83 3.68 -11.19
C PRO A 163 11.46 3.00 -11.26
N SER A 164 11.38 1.83 -11.92
CA SER A 164 10.11 1.14 -12.18
C SER A 164 10.21 -0.39 -12.11
N LYS A 165 11.30 -0.90 -11.52
CA LYS A 165 11.53 -2.34 -11.35
C LYS A 165 11.49 -2.73 -9.89
N TYR A 166 10.93 -3.89 -9.63
CA TYR A 166 10.80 -4.47 -8.30
C TYR A 166 11.27 -5.91 -8.31
N MET A 167 11.91 -6.33 -7.23
CA MET A 167 12.22 -7.72 -6.93
C MET A 167 11.50 -8.14 -5.65
N ILE A 168 11.15 -9.41 -5.57
CA ILE A 168 10.63 -10.05 -4.37
C ILE A 168 11.77 -10.86 -3.75
N GLN A 169 12.09 -10.53 -2.50
CA GLN A 169 12.93 -11.34 -1.64
C GLN A 169 12.05 -12.34 -0.90
N SER A 170 12.40 -13.63 -0.95
CA SER A 170 11.67 -14.73 -0.28
C SER A 170 12.48 -15.43 0.81
N VAL A 171 13.76 -15.07 0.96
CA VAL A 171 14.65 -15.61 1.99
C VAL A 171 14.95 -14.55 3.04
N PRO A 172 14.92 -14.91 4.35
CA PRO A 172 15.32 -14.01 5.41
C PRO A 172 16.76 -13.53 5.21
N GLY A 173 16.93 -12.22 5.14
CA GLY A 173 18.24 -11.58 5.00
C GLY A 173 18.10 -10.08 4.94
N GLU A 174 19.10 -9.38 5.46
CA GLU A 174 19.22 -7.94 5.24
C GLU A 174 20.16 -7.72 4.06
N LEU A 175 19.66 -7.04 3.04
CA LEU A 175 20.51 -6.51 1.99
C LEU A 175 21.18 -5.25 2.54
N SER A 176 22.50 -5.29 2.65
CA SER A 176 23.28 -4.10 2.95
C SER A 176 23.08 -3.04 1.86
N LEU A 177 23.39 -1.78 2.17
CA LEU A 177 23.37 -0.68 1.20
C LEU A 177 24.23 -1.01 -0.02
N ASP A 178 25.39 -1.63 0.18
CA ASP A 178 26.29 -2.06 -0.90
C ASP A 178 25.66 -3.14 -1.78
N THR A 179 25.00 -4.16 -1.20
CA THR A 179 24.31 -5.19 -1.99
C THR A 179 23.14 -4.60 -2.80
N THR A 180 22.40 -3.67 -2.22
CA THR A 180 21.30 -2.97 -2.91
C THR A 180 21.84 -2.10 -4.06
N ALA A 181 22.95 -1.41 -3.85
CA ALA A 181 23.66 -0.66 -4.89
C ALA A 181 24.12 -1.55 -6.06
N VAL A 182 24.70 -2.71 -5.75
CA VAL A 182 25.06 -3.71 -6.76
C VAL A 182 23.82 -4.16 -7.53
N LEU A 183 22.73 -4.54 -6.85
CA LEU A 183 21.49 -4.94 -7.52
C LEU A 183 20.92 -3.85 -8.44
N ASN A 184 20.93 -2.59 -8.00
CA ASN A 184 20.48 -1.45 -8.80
C ASN A 184 21.33 -1.26 -10.07
N ILE A 185 22.65 -1.40 -9.97
CA ILE A 185 23.54 -1.30 -11.12
C ILE A 185 23.26 -2.46 -12.08
N ALA A 186 23.12 -3.70 -11.57
CA ALA A 186 22.89 -4.88 -12.39
C ALA A 186 21.55 -4.79 -13.14
N ALA A 187 20.52 -4.29 -12.47
CA ALA A 187 19.18 -4.10 -13.04
C ALA A 187 19.14 -3.01 -14.13
N ALA A 188 20.09 -2.07 -14.12
CA ALA A 188 20.24 -1.04 -15.14
C ALA A 188 21.05 -1.52 -16.36
N GLU A 189 21.94 -2.50 -16.18
CA GLU A 189 22.68 -3.12 -17.28
C GLU A 189 21.78 -4.10 -18.07
N LYS A 190 22.00 -4.19 -19.38
CA LYS A 190 21.18 -5.06 -20.26
C LYS A 190 21.40 -6.54 -20.00
N GLU A 191 22.61 -6.93 -19.59
CA GLU A 191 22.99 -8.32 -19.39
C GLU A 191 22.68 -8.85 -17.98
N GLY A 192 22.23 -7.98 -17.05
CA GLY A 192 21.94 -8.36 -15.67
C GLY A 192 23.19 -8.78 -14.86
N CYS A 193 24.39 -8.46 -15.35
CA CYS A 193 25.66 -8.83 -14.73
C CYS A 193 26.42 -7.58 -14.26
N ILE A 194 27.32 -7.77 -13.28
CA ILE A 194 28.24 -6.73 -12.82
C ILE A 194 29.66 -7.25 -12.84
N THR A 195 30.57 -6.40 -13.32
CA THR A 195 32.00 -6.62 -13.18
C THR A 195 32.59 -5.73 -12.09
N ARG A 196 33.69 -6.18 -11.47
CA ARG A 196 34.42 -5.41 -10.45
C ARG A 196 34.84 -4.02 -10.96
N ILE A 197 35.20 -3.93 -12.25
CA ILE A 197 35.60 -2.68 -12.90
C ILE A 197 34.42 -1.72 -12.96
N LEU A 198 33.26 -2.19 -13.43
CA LEU A 198 32.04 -1.39 -13.53
C LEU A 198 31.58 -0.87 -12.17
N PHE A 199 31.56 -1.73 -11.14
CA PHE A 199 31.18 -1.34 -9.79
C PHE A 199 32.13 -0.28 -9.21
N SER A 200 33.44 -0.48 -9.38
CA SER A 200 34.46 0.48 -8.91
C SER A 200 34.35 1.83 -9.62
N PHE A 201 34.02 1.82 -10.91
CA PHE A 201 33.81 3.02 -11.71
C PHE A 201 32.59 3.82 -11.25
N LYS A 202 31.41 3.18 -11.10
CA LYS A 202 30.19 3.86 -10.62
C LYS A 202 30.32 4.37 -9.18
N ARG A 203 31.02 3.62 -8.30
CA ARG A 203 31.32 4.06 -6.93
C ARG A 203 32.18 5.35 -6.90
N ARG A 204 33.15 5.48 -7.81
CA ARG A 204 33.98 6.70 -7.93
C ARG A 204 33.21 7.92 -8.44
N GLN A 205 32.19 7.71 -9.29
CA GLN A 205 31.36 8.79 -9.83
C GLN A 205 30.24 9.27 -8.91
N ARG A 206 30.13 8.76 -7.67
CA ARG A 206 29.02 9.07 -6.72
C ARG A 206 27.63 8.86 -7.33
N GLN A 207 27.48 7.85 -8.21
CA GLN A 207 26.17 7.40 -8.70
C GLN A 207 25.59 6.27 -7.83
N LEU A 208 25.94 6.27 -6.53
CA LEU A 208 25.47 5.35 -5.50
C LEU A 208 24.72 6.13 -4.43
#